data_AF-A0A0G0AIH0-F1
#
_entry.id   AF-A0A0G0AIH0-F1
#
_cell.length_a   1.000
_cell.length_b   1.000
_cell.length_c   1.000
_cell.angle_alpha   90.00
_cell.angle_beta   90.00
_cell.angle_gamma   90.00
#
_symmetry.space_group_name_H-M   'P 1'
#
loop_
_entity.id
_entity.type
_entity.pdbx_description
1 polymer ?
#
loop_
_entity_poly.entity_id
_entity_poly.type
_entity_poly.pdbx_seq_one_letter_code
_entity_poly.pdbx_strand_id
1 'polypeptide(L)'
;MKETENKEFTDFLKATFGQKEVGLIIAQDRDQLSDFSGAMESEGFKRSDNISDLFNSAKTYLVAGENMSKDFYDFLIQYPTGQVEIFDNNVMESKTFSPDYTNGCVIFLVLKEDLNKLQDKGWNILANCGPAYQS
;
A
#
# COMPACT_ATOMS: atom_id res chain seq x y z
N MET A 1 0.12 -20.29 1.49
CA MET A 1 1.57 -19.98 1.69
C MET A 1 2.34 -21.11 2.36
N LYS A 2 3.57 -21.41 1.90
CA LYS A 2 4.49 -22.36 2.56
C LYS A 2 5.12 -21.76 3.82
N GLU A 3 5.68 -22.59 4.70
CA GLU A 3 6.27 -22.18 5.98
C GLU A 3 7.42 -21.16 5.84
N THR A 4 8.29 -21.34 4.84
CA THR A 4 9.41 -20.41 4.55
C THR A 4 8.92 -19.09 3.97
N GLU A 5 7.98 -19.15 3.02
CA GLU A 5 7.33 -17.96 2.42
C GLU A 5 6.62 -17.13 3.50
N ASN A 6 6.01 -17.80 4.49
CA ASN A 6 5.35 -17.14 5.60
C ASN A 6 6.33 -16.38 6.49
N LYS A 7 7.50 -16.96 6.79
CA LYS A 7 8.53 -16.27 7.57
C LYS A 7 9.05 -15.01 6.86
N GLU A 8 9.37 -15.12 5.57
CA GLU A 8 9.86 -14.00 4.77
C GLU A 8 8.80 -12.89 4.67
N PHE A 9 7.53 -13.27 4.52
CA PHE A 9 6.41 -12.34 4.52
C PHE A 9 6.27 -11.60 5.86
N THR A 10 6.30 -12.32 6.98
CA THR A 10 6.26 -11.69 8.31
C THR A 10 7.45 -10.76 8.55
N ASP A 11 8.64 -11.15 8.10
CA ASP A 11 9.84 -10.32 8.24
C ASP A 11 9.74 -9.05 7.37
N PHE A 12 9.15 -9.15 6.17
CA PHE A 12 8.79 -7.98 5.36
C PHE A 12 7.80 -7.06 6.10
N LEU A 13 6.71 -7.58 6.65
CA LEU A 13 5.72 -6.77 7.38
C LEU A 13 6.37 -6.02 8.55
N LYS A 14 7.29 -6.67 9.28
CA LYS A 14 8.06 -6.02 10.35
C LYS A 14 8.99 -4.93 9.82
N ALA A 15 9.65 -5.16 8.69
CA ALA A 15 10.57 -4.19 8.09
C ALA A 15 9.84 -2.94 7.58
N THR A 16 8.61 -3.08 7.09
CA THR A 16 7.76 -1.96 6.64
C THR A 16 7.19 -1.12 7.78
N PHE A 17 7.15 -1.67 9.00
CA PHE A 17 6.58 -0.94 10.14
C PHE A 17 7.45 0.27 10.51
N GLY A 18 6.81 1.43 10.59
CA GLY A 18 7.45 2.68 10.94
C GLY A 18 8.38 3.27 9.87
N GLN A 19 8.25 2.83 8.62
CA GLN A 19 8.98 3.40 7.49
C GLN A 19 8.32 4.68 6.99
N LYS A 20 9.14 5.57 6.39
CA LYS A 20 8.66 6.76 5.67
C LYS A 20 8.22 6.46 4.25
N GLU A 21 8.32 5.21 3.82
CA GLU A 21 7.97 4.76 2.49
C GLU A 21 6.85 3.75 2.57
N VAL A 22 6.00 3.73 1.55
CA VAL A 22 4.90 2.77 1.44
C VAL A 22 5.47 1.41 1.06
N GLY A 23 5.11 0.37 1.81
CA GLY A 23 5.46 -1.00 1.47
C GLY A 23 4.70 -1.48 0.23
N LEU A 24 5.31 -2.33 -0.58
CA LEU A 24 4.67 -2.88 -1.78
C LEU A 24 4.66 -4.41 -1.71
N ILE A 25 3.49 -5.01 -1.91
CA ILE A 25 3.35 -6.45 -2.14
C ILE A 25 2.85 -6.67 -3.56
N ILE A 26 3.55 -7.53 -4.30
CA ILE A 26 3.21 -7.88 -5.68
C ILE A 26 2.71 -9.33 -5.69
N ALA A 27 1.42 -9.50 -5.96
CA ALA A 27 0.80 -10.80 -6.15
C ALA A 27 0.88 -11.23 -7.62
N GLN A 28 1.26 -12.48 -7.88
CA GLN A 28 1.33 -13.06 -9.23
C GLN A 28 -0.05 -13.26 -9.84
N ASP A 29 -1.04 -13.63 -9.01
CA ASP A 29 -2.40 -13.92 -9.40
C ASP A 29 -3.39 -13.57 -8.27
N ARG A 30 -4.68 -13.77 -8.53
CA ARG A 30 -5.76 -13.43 -7.59
C ARG A 30 -5.80 -14.33 -6.36
N ASP A 31 -5.38 -15.58 -6.48
CA ASP A 31 -5.33 -16.50 -5.34
C ASP A 31 -4.25 -16.05 -4.37
N GLN A 32 -3.06 -15.72 -4.89
CA GLN A 32 -1.97 -15.17 -4.09
C GLN A 32 -2.32 -13.80 -3.49
N LEU A 33 -3.06 -12.96 -4.23
CA LEU A 33 -3.56 -11.69 -3.69
C LEU A 33 -4.47 -11.94 -2.48
N SER A 34 -5.40 -12.89 -2.59
CA SER A 34 -6.29 -13.26 -1.49
C SER A 34 -5.51 -13.83 -0.30
N ASP A 35 -4.49 -14.66 -0.56
CA ASP A 35 -3.60 -15.21 0.47
C ASP A 35 -2.88 -14.09 1.23
N PHE A 36 -2.29 -13.12 0.52
CA PHE A 36 -1.60 -11.98 1.15
C PHE A 36 -2.55 -11.08 1.93
N SER A 37 -3.75 -10.82 1.41
CA SER A 37 -4.79 -10.09 2.14
C SER A 37 -5.15 -10.79 3.45
N GLY A 38 -5.43 -12.09 3.42
CA GLY A 38 -5.76 -12.86 4.64
C GLY A 38 -4.60 -12.92 5.63
N ALA A 39 -3.36 -13.02 5.15
CA ALA A 39 -2.17 -12.99 5.98
C ALA A 39 -1.96 -11.63 6.66
N MET A 40 -2.13 -10.52 5.93
CA MET A 40 -2.05 -9.16 6.52
C MET A 40 -3.14 -8.92 7.57
N GLU A 41 -4.38 -9.36 7.30
CA GLU A 41 -5.49 -9.23 8.25
C GLU A 41 -5.23 -10.02 9.54
N SER A 42 -4.64 -11.20 9.43
CA SER A 42 -4.22 -12.01 10.59
C SER A 42 -3.14 -11.32 11.43
N GLU A 43 -2.31 -10.47 10.82
CA GLU A 43 -1.28 -9.64 11.48
C GLU A 43 -1.82 -8.27 11.98
N GLY A 44 -3.14 -8.07 11.88
CA GLY A 44 -3.85 -6.90 12.38
C GLY A 44 -3.83 -5.70 11.44
N PHE A 45 -3.47 -5.87 10.16
CA PHE A 45 -3.70 -4.84 9.16
C PHE A 45 -5.19 -4.74 8.83
N LYS A 46 -5.64 -3.52 8.56
CA LYS A 46 -6.99 -3.26 8.05
C LYS A 46 -6.94 -2.91 6.58
N ARG A 47 -7.85 -3.49 5.81
CA ARG A 47 -8.07 -3.08 4.43
C ARG A 47 -8.69 -1.68 4.40
N SER A 48 -8.14 -0.83 3.55
CA SER A 48 -8.73 0.44 3.15
C SER A 48 -9.29 0.28 1.73
N ASP A 49 -10.44 0.90 1.45
CA ASP A 49 -11.06 0.86 0.12
C ASP A 49 -10.66 2.06 -0.75
N ASN A 50 -10.13 3.11 -0.13
CA ASN A 50 -9.66 4.33 -0.77
C ASN A 50 -8.48 4.93 -0.01
N ILE A 51 -7.84 5.94 -0.62
CA ILE A 51 -6.65 6.61 -0.04
C ILE A 51 -6.99 7.34 1.26
N SER A 52 -8.16 7.97 1.35
CA SER A 52 -8.58 8.71 2.55
C SER A 52 -8.67 7.79 3.78
N ASP A 53 -9.03 6.53 3.58
CA ASP A 53 -9.14 5.53 4.64
C ASP A 53 -7.78 5.01 5.14
N LEU A 54 -6.68 5.29 4.45
CA LEU A 54 -5.34 4.85 4.86
C LEU A 54 -4.92 5.46 6.20
N PHE A 55 -5.49 6.60 6.59
CA PHE A 55 -5.15 7.28 7.84
C PHE A 55 -6.02 6.86 9.03
N ASN A 56 -7.02 6.00 8.81
CA ASN A 56 -7.97 5.60 9.85
C ASN A 56 -7.41 4.53 10.81
N SER A 57 -6.25 3.94 10.50
CA SER A 57 -5.66 2.89 11.32
C SER A 57 -4.14 2.86 11.16
N ALA A 58 -3.46 2.46 12.24
CA ALA A 58 -2.01 2.36 12.30
C ALA A 58 -1.46 1.38 11.25
N LYS A 59 -2.04 0.19 11.12
CA LYS A 59 -1.68 -0.79 10.10
C LYS A 59 -2.77 -0.85 9.04
N THR A 60 -2.48 -0.36 7.84
CA THR A 60 -3.43 -0.36 6.74
C THR A 60 -2.82 -0.96 5.48
N TYR A 61 -3.67 -1.59 4.67
CA TYR A 61 -3.32 -1.93 3.31
C TYR A 61 -4.41 -1.52 2.32
N LEU A 62 -4.01 -1.15 1.10
CA LEU A 62 -4.90 -0.87 -0.02
C LEU A 62 -4.60 -1.83 -1.16
N VAL A 63 -5.65 -2.40 -1.76
CA VAL A 63 -5.50 -3.20 -2.98
C VAL A 63 -5.51 -2.26 -4.18
N ALA A 64 -4.36 -2.13 -4.84
CA ALA A 64 -4.20 -1.34 -6.05
C ALA A 64 -4.57 -2.14 -7.29
N GLY A 65 -5.45 -1.59 -8.13
CA GLY A 65 -5.82 -2.15 -9.42
C GLY A 65 -5.47 -1.21 -10.58
N GLU A 66 -5.65 -1.69 -11.81
CA GLU A 66 -5.33 -0.93 -13.03
C GLU A 66 -6.03 0.43 -13.13
N ASN A 67 -7.20 0.59 -12.50
CA ASN A 67 -8.05 1.78 -12.57
C ASN A 67 -7.87 2.74 -11.39
N MET A 68 -6.75 2.64 -10.67
CA MET A 68 -6.43 3.60 -9.60
C MET A 68 -6.42 5.04 -10.12
N SER A 69 -6.85 5.99 -9.28
CA SER A 69 -6.86 7.42 -9.59
C SER A 69 -5.45 8.00 -9.47
N LYS A 70 -5.26 9.23 -9.97
CA LYS A 70 -4.01 9.98 -9.77
C LYS A 70 -3.68 10.16 -8.28
N ASP A 71 -4.69 10.25 -7.43
CA ASP A 71 -4.51 10.40 -5.97
C ASP A 71 -3.70 9.27 -5.36
N PHE A 72 -3.79 8.05 -5.91
CA PHE A 72 -2.96 6.93 -5.50
C PHE A 72 -1.46 7.20 -5.74
N TYR A 73 -1.13 7.71 -6.92
CA TYR A 73 0.26 8.03 -7.27
C TYR A 73 0.76 9.26 -6.52
N ASP A 74 -0.09 10.28 -6.38
CA ASP A 74 0.22 11.47 -5.60
C ASP A 74 0.45 11.11 -4.12
N PHE A 75 -0.32 10.17 -3.57
CA PHE A 75 -0.10 9.64 -2.22
C PHE A 75 1.29 9.03 -2.09
N LEU A 76 1.72 8.18 -3.02
CA LEU A 76 3.07 7.57 -2.99
C LEU A 76 4.18 8.62 -2.97
N ILE A 77 4.06 9.65 -3.81
CA ILE A 77 5.05 10.71 -3.90
C ILE A 77 5.07 11.57 -2.63
N GLN A 78 3.89 11.87 -2.08
CA GLN A 78 3.75 12.74 -0.93
C GLN A 78 4.03 12.02 0.40
N TYR A 79 3.80 10.71 0.48
CA TYR A 79 3.90 9.95 1.72
C TYR A 79 5.25 10.12 2.42
N PRO A 80 6.42 10.12 1.74
CA PRO A 80 7.71 10.34 2.41
C PRO A 80 7.95 11.76 2.93
N THR A 81 7.14 12.74 2.51
CA THR A 81 7.35 14.16 2.83
C THR A 81 6.86 14.55 4.24
N GLY A 82 6.09 13.69 4.91
CA GLY A 82 5.45 14.01 6.19
C GLY A 82 4.05 14.59 6.07
N GLN A 83 3.61 14.89 4.84
CA GLN A 83 2.36 15.56 4.57
C GLN A 83 1.76 15.04 3.27
N VAL A 84 0.51 14.61 3.32
CA VAL A 84 -0.25 14.13 2.16
C VAL A 84 -1.50 14.97 2.03
N GLU A 85 -1.65 15.63 0.89
CA GLU A 85 -2.87 16.33 0.51
C GLU A 85 -3.69 15.47 -0.46
N ILE A 86 -4.95 15.27 -0.11
CA ILE A 86 -5.93 14.52 -0.91
C ILE A 86 -7.15 15.40 -1.10
N PHE A 87 -7.65 15.46 -2.33
CA PHE A 87 -8.92 16.14 -2.61
C PHE A 87 -10.09 15.18 -2.37
N ASP A 88 -10.90 15.47 -1.35
CA ASP A 88 -12.09 14.67 -1.05
C ASP A 88 -13.26 15.14 -1.91
N ASN A 89 -13.52 14.38 -2.98
CA ASN A 89 -14.59 14.68 -3.93
C ASN A 89 -16.00 14.65 -3.32
N ASN A 90 -16.20 14.03 -2.15
CA ASN A 90 -17.53 13.98 -1.52
C ASN A 90 -17.88 15.31 -0.85
N VAL A 91 -16.88 15.96 -0.23
CA VAL A 91 -17.05 17.26 0.46
C VAL A 91 -16.52 18.44 -0.37
N MET A 92 -15.87 18.18 -1.50
CA MET A 92 -15.26 19.17 -2.39
C MET A 92 -14.19 20.02 -1.69
N GLU A 93 -13.38 19.38 -0.83
CA GLU A 93 -12.35 20.04 -0.04
C GLU A 93 -11.02 19.24 -0.05
N SER A 94 -9.90 19.97 -0.05
CA SER A 94 -8.59 19.38 0.23
C SER A 94 -8.48 19.03 1.71
N LYS A 95 -8.08 17.79 1.99
CA LYS A 95 -7.70 17.33 3.33
C LYS A 95 -6.21 17.05 3.36
N THR A 96 -5.55 17.58 4.38
CA THR A 96 -4.15 17.31 4.65
C THR A 96 -4.04 16.31 5.80
N PHE A 97 -3.22 15.29 5.59
CA PHE A 97 -2.91 14.27 6.58
C PHE A 97 -1.41 14.21 6.83
N SER A 98 -1.03 13.96 8.07
CA SER A 98 0.35 13.68 8.45
C SER A 98 0.46 12.21 8.85
N PRO A 99 1.22 11.37 8.12
CA PRO A 99 1.41 9.98 8.51
C PRO A 99 2.09 9.88 9.88
N ASP A 100 1.61 8.97 10.75
CA ASP A 100 2.35 8.58 11.95
C ASP A 100 3.37 7.50 11.58
N TYR A 101 4.60 7.89 11.24
CA TYR A 101 5.68 6.92 10.96
C TYR A 101 6.20 6.20 12.20
N THR A 102 5.82 6.57 13.42
CA THR A 102 6.34 5.87 14.60
C THR A 102 5.55 4.59 14.85
N ASN A 103 4.23 4.67 14.65
CA ASN A 103 3.31 3.56 14.93
C ASN A 103 2.55 3.07 13.70
N GLY A 104 2.77 3.69 12.54
CA GLY A 104 2.06 3.42 11.31
C GLY A 104 2.80 2.50 10.33
N CYS A 105 2.02 1.85 9.49
CA CYS A 105 2.48 1.09 8.34
C CYS A 105 1.40 1.12 7.26
N VAL A 106 1.79 1.55 6.07
CA VAL A 106 0.94 1.55 4.88
C VAL A 106 1.55 0.61 3.85
N ILE A 107 0.74 -0.33 3.37
CA ILE A 107 1.15 -1.28 2.34
C ILE A 107 0.19 -1.26 1.16
N PHE A 108 0.73 -1.23 -0.05
CA PHE A 108 -0.02 -1.44 -1.26
C PHE A 108 0.14 -2.87 -1.74
N LEU A 109 -0.98 -3.54 -1.96
CA LEU A 109 -1.06 -4.87 -2.52
C LEU A 109 -1.56 -4.76 -3.96
N VAL A 110 -0.78 -5.26 -4.92
CA VAL A 110 -1.07 -5.10 -6.35
C VAL A 110 -0.91 -6.42 -7.08
N LEU A 111 -1.77 -6.70 -8.06
CA LEU A 111 -1.52 -7.78 -9.01
C LEU A 111 -0.36 -7.39 -9.94
N LYS A 112 0.49 -8.33 -10.30
CA LYS A 112 1.61 -8.11 -11.21
C LYS A 112 1.14 -7.55 -12.56
N GLU A 113 0.01 -8.04 -13.07
CA GLU A 113 -0.60 -7.52 -14.30
C GLU A 113 -1.03 -6.05 -14.17
N ASP A 114 -1.62 -5.67 -13.04
CA ASP A 114 -2.09 -4.31 -12.79
C ASP A 114 -0.91 -3.36 -12.56
N LEU A 115 0.12 -3.81 -11.85
CA LEU A 115 1.36 -3.06 -11.66
C LEU A 115 2.01 -2.71 -13.01
N ASN A 116 2.06 -3.65 -13.95
CA ASN A 116 2.60 -3.39 -15.29
C ASN A 116 1.77 -2.32 -16.02
N LYS A 117 0.44 -2.42 -15.97
CA LYS A 117 -0.45 -1.41 -16.60
C LYS A 117 -0.30 -0.03 -15.96
N LEU A 118 -0.09 0.04 -14.64
CA LEU A 118 0.17 1.32 -13.94
C LEU A 118 1.52 1.90 -14.37
N GLN A 119 2.55 1.08 -14.53
CA GLN A 119 3.84 1.52 -15.07
C GLN A 119 3.75 1.98 -16.53
N ASP A 120 2.95 1.31 -17.37
CA ASP A 120 2.70 1.71 -18.75
C ASP A 120 1.98 3.07 -18.85
N LYS A 121 1.20 3.45 -17.83
CA LYS A 121 0.62 4.80 -17.67
C LYS A 121 1.65 5.86 -17.27
N GLY A 122 2.90 5.48 -17.07
CA GLY A 122 3.99 6.35 -16.63
C GLY A 122 4.09 6.52 -15.12
N TRP A 123 3.35 5.75 -14.32
CA TRP A 123 3.44 5.80 -12.86
C TRP A 123 4.53 4.85 -12.38
N ASN A 124 5.66 5.42 -11.97
CA ASN A 124 6.80 4.63 -11.53
C ASN A 124 6.62 4.14 -10.08
N ILE A 125 5.66 3.23 -9.86
CA ILE A 125 5.30 2.73 -8.53
C ILE A 125 6.50 2.10 -7.83
N LEU A 126 7.28 1.29 -8.56
CA LEU A 126 8.45 0.61 -8.01
C LEU A 126 9.53 1.55 -7.48
N ALA A 127 9.69 2.75 -8.08
CA ALA A 127 10.68 3.72 -7.63
C ALA A 127 10.18 4.64 -6.50
N ASN A 128 8.86 4.66 -6.24
CA ASN A 128 8.24 5.50 -5.21
C ASN A 128 7.72 4.70 -4.01
N CYS A 129 7.81 3.38 -4.04
CA CYS A 129 7.59 2.50 -2.89
C CYS A 129 8.93 2.16 -2.22
N GLY A 130 8.86 1.80 -0.95
CA GLY A 130 10.02 1.36 -0.17
C GLY A 130 10.25 -0.14 -0.33
N PRO A 131 10.29 -0.91 0.78
CA PRO A 131 10.42 -2.37 0.70
C PRO A 131 9.34 -2.97 -0.20
N ALA A 132 9.75 -3.89 -1.08
CA ALA A 132 8.86 -4.65 -1.94
C ALA A 132 8.98 -6.15 -1.63
N TYR A 133 7.85 -6.84 -1.60
CA TYR A 133 7.78 -8.29 -1.44
C TYR A 133 7.03 -8.92 -2.61
N GLN A 134 7.58 -10.03 -3.10
CA GLN A 134 6.98 -10.88 -4.11
C GLN A 134 7.41 -12.32 -3.80
N SER A 135 6.46 -13.25 -3.77
CA SER A 135 6.73 -14.70 -3.67
C SER A 135 6.83 -15.33 -5.05
#